data_AF-A0A352ALF1-F1
#
_entry.id   AF-A0A352ALF1-F1
#
_cell.length_a   1.000
_cell.length_b   1.000
_cell.length_c   1.000
_cell.angle_alpha   90.00
_cell.angle_beta   90.00
_cell.angle_gamma   90.00
#
_symmetry.space_group_name_H-M   'P 1'
#
loop_
_entity.id
_entity.type
_entity.pdbx_description
1 polymer ?
#
loop_
_entity_poly.entity_id
_entity_poly.type
_entity_poly.pdbx_seq_one_letter_code
_entity_poly.pdbx_strand_id
1 'polypeptide(L)' 'MNVLVDHNLRGHSVVLAGSLAASGWLELVYIRFVLFEEIGLEVNSSDRVVWQCAHYGFAPYLLVDQPQV' A
#
# COMPACT_ATOMS: atom_id res chain seq x y z
N MET A 1 7.77 -6.08 4.60
CA MET A 1 7.04 -5.84 3.34
C MET A 1 6.30 -4.52 3.49
N ASN A 2 6.45 -3.62 2.52
CA ASN A 2 5.65 -2.40 2.50
C ASN A 2 4.51 -2.58 1.49
N VAL A 3 3.31 -2.17 1.86
CA VAL A 3 2.13 -2.16 0.99
C VAL A 3 1.82 -0.70 0.70
N LEU A 4 1.89 -0.30 -0.56
CA LEU A 4 1.57 1.07 -0.95
C LEU A 4 0.05 1.19 -1.16
N VAL A 5 -0.54 2.18 -0.51
CA VAL A 5 -1.98 2.36 -0.38
C VAL A 5 -2.41 3.67 -1.04
N ASP A 6 -3.31 3.55 -2.01
CA ASP A 6 -4.00 4.69 -2.60
C ASP A 6 -4.90 5.40 -1.57
N HIS A 7 -5.05 6.72 -1.72
CA HIS A 7 -5.88 7.54 -0.84
C HIS A 7 -7.34 7.05 -0.72
N ASN A 8 -7.93 6.53 -1.79
CA ASN A 8 -9.29 5.96 -1.80
C ASN A 8 -9.38 4.65 -0.99
N LEU A 9 -8.25 4.00 -0.75
CA LEU A 9 -8.15 2.74 -0.04
C LEU A 9 -7.72 2.88 1.41
N ARG A 10 -7.58 4.12 1.94
CA ARG A 10 -7.21 4.35 3.35
C ARG A 10 -8.12 3.60 4.34
N GLY A 11 -9.44 3.65 4.15
CA GLY A 11 -10.36 2.93 5.04
C GLY A 11 -10.21 1.41 4.92
N HIS A 12 -10.06 0.91 3.70
CA HIS A 12 -9.90 -0.51 3.41
C HIS A 12 -8.58 -1.07 3.94
N SER A 13 -7.50 -0.30 3.90
CA SER A 13 -6.20 -0.73 4.41
C SER A 13 -6.20 -0.91 5.92
N VAL A 14 -6.96 -0.10 6.66
CA VAL A 14 -7.15 -0.28 8.10
C VAL A 14 -7.88 -1.59 8.41
N VAL A 15 -8.95 -1.89 7.68
CA VAL A 15 -9.71 -3.15 7.85
C VAL A 15 -8.81 -4.35 7.54
N LEU A 16 -8.09 -4.31 6.42
CA LEU A 16 -7.18 -5.39 6.02
C LEU A 16 -6.04 -5.58 7.05
N ALA A 17 -5.44 -4.49 7.54
CA ALA A 17 -4.41 -4.56 8.58
C ALA A 17 -4.97 -5.19 9.87
N GLY A 18 -6.19 -4.83 10.26
CA GLY A 18 -6.89 -5.45 11.40
C GLY A 18 -7.12 -6.96 11.19
N SER A 19 -7.53 -7.38 9.99
CA SER A 19 -7.70 -8.81 9.67
C SER A 19 -6.38 -9.57 9.70
N LEU A 20 -5.29 -9.00 9.18
CA LEU A 20 -3.95 -9.60 9.23
C LEU A 20 -3.43 -9.71 10.66
N ALA A 21 -3.66 -8.69 11.49
CA ALA A 21 -3.32 -8.72 12.91
C ALA A 21 -4.11 -9.80 13.65
N ALA A 22 -5.43 -9.87 13.45
CA ALA A 22 -6.30 -10.83 14.11
C ALA A 22 -6.00 -12.30 13.73
N SER A 23 -5.40 -12.52 12.55
CA SER A 23 -4.97 -13.84 12.10
C SER A 23 -3.49 -14.15 12.40
N GLY A 24 -2.79 -13.28 13.15
CA GLY A 24 -1.42 -13.49 13.61
C GLY A 24 -0.33 -13.24 12.55
N TRP A 25 -0.69 -12.78 11.35
CA TRP A 25 0.29 -12.58 10.27
C TRP A 25 1.34 -11.51 10.59
N LEU A 26 0.95 -10.47 11.33
CA LEU A 26 1.88 -9.39 11.69
C LEU A 26 2.96 -9.84 12.69
N GLU A 27 2.75 -10.95 13.39
CA GLU A 27 3.76 -11.57 14.28
C GLU A 27 4.77 -12.41 13.49
N LEU A 28 4.35 -12.93 12.33
CA LEU A 28 5.18 -13.77 11.46
C LEU A 28 5.99 -12.95 10.46
N VAL A 29 5.42 -11.86 9.95
CA VAL A 29 6.03 -11.03 8.92
C VAL A 29 5.72 -9.56 9.18
N TYR A 30 6.75 -8.73 9.14
CA TYR A 30 6.57 -7.28 9.26
C TYR A 30 5.90 -6.72 8.00
N ILE A 31 4.64 -6.29 8.12
CA ILE A 31 3.86 -5.63 7.06
C ILE A 31 3.57 -4.20 7.49
N ARG A 32 3.97 -3.23 6.66
CA ARG A 32 3.62 -1.83 6.85
C ARG A 32 2.78 -1.34 5.68
N PHE A 33 1.62 -0.77 5.98
CA PHE A 33 0.83 -0.02 5.01
C PHE A 33 1.36 1.41 4.95
N VAL A 34 1.63 1.90 3.74
CA VAL A 34 2.22 3.21 3.47
C VAL A 34 1.31 3.93 2.49
N LEU A 35 0.84 5.12 2.83
CA LEU A 35 0.02 5.94 1.96
C LEU A 35 0.88 6.70 0.94
N PHE A 36 0.28 7.06 -0.19
CA PHE A 36 0.92 7.88 -1.22
C PHE A 36 1.53 9.16 -0.64
N GLU A 37 0.78 9.86 0.23
CA GLU A 37 1.22 11.10 0.88
C GLU A 37 2.46 10.92 1.78
N GLU A 38 2.66 9.74 2.38
CA GLU A 38 3.81 9.47 3.24
C GLU A 38 5.13 9.39 2.45
N ILE A 39 5.06 9.12 1.14
CA ILE A 39 6.21 9.06 0.24
C ILE A 39 6.25 10.23 -0.76
N GLY A 40 5.37 11.23 -0.57
CA GLY A 40 5.29 12.40 -1.44
C GLY A 40 4.68 12.13 -2.82
N LEU A 41 3.93 11.04 -2.98
CA LEU A 41 3.22 10.73 -4.21
C LEU A 41 1.90 11.52 -4.26
N GLU A 42 1.66 12.24 -5.36
CA GLU A 42 0.42 13.01 -5.51
C GLU A 42 -0.80 12.09 -5.63
N VAL A 43 -1.92 12.52 -5.06
CA VAL A 43 -3.21 11.81 -5.08
C VAL A 43 -3.72 11.49 -6.50
N ASN A 44 -3.34 12.31 -7.49
CA ASN A 44 -3.70 12.18 -8.90
C ASN A 44 -2.55 11.60 -9.75
N SER A 45 -1.57 10.95 -9.12
CA SER A 45 -0.48 10.28 -9.83
C SER A 45 -1.04 9.21 -10.78
N SER A 46 -0.60 9.21 -12.03
CA SER A 46 -0.98 8.17 -12.98
C SER A 46 -0.46 6.79 -12.55
N ASP A 47 -1.16 5.72 -12.94
CA ASP A 47 -0.77 4.33 -12.66
C ASP A 47 0.69 4.04 -13.03
N ARG A 48 1.19 4.62 -14.14
CA ARG A 48 2.60 4.46 -14.55
C ARG A 48 3.56 4.96 -13.48
N VAL A 49 3.27 6.12 -12.88
CA VAL A 49 4.11 6.72 -11.82
C VAL A 49 4.01 5.88 -10.55
N VAL A 50 2.80 5.44 -10.20
CA VAL A 50 2.56 4.54 -9.06
C VAL A 50 3.36 3.23 -9.22
N TRP A 51 3.33 2.61 -10.40
CA TRP A 51 4.08 1.41 -10.73
C TRP A 51 5.60 1.64 -10.67
N GLN A 52 6.09 2.77 -11.19
CA GLN A 52 7.51 3.12 -11.11
C GLN A 52 7.96 3.30 -9.66
N CYS A 53 7.16 3.96 -8.82
CA CYS A 53 7.43 4.09 -7.38
C CYS A 53 7.49 2.72 -6.69
N ALA A 54 6.54 1.83 -6.98
CA ALA A 54 6.51 0.51 -6.36
C ALA A 54 7.69 -0.39 -6.78
N HIS A 55 8.13 -0.29 -8.04
CA HIS A 55 9.16 -1.15 -8.62
C HIS A 55 10.59 -0.65 -8.37
N TYR A 56 10.81 0.67 -8.42
CA TYR A 56 12.15 1.28 -8.33
C TYR A 56 12.41 2.00 -6.99
N GLY A 57 11.42 2.05 -6.08
CA GLY A 57 11.58 2.68 -4.77
C GLY A 57 12.67 2.05 -3.91
N PHE A 58 13.21 2.83 -2.97
CA PHE A 58 14.29 2.43 -2.05
C PHE A 58 13.91 1.22 -1.15
N ALA A 59 12.61 0.93 -1.03
CA ALA A 59 12.09 -0.33 -0.53
C ALA A 59 10.97 -0.82 -1.48
N PRO A 60 10.97 -2.09 -1.91
CA PRO A 60 9.94 -2.60 -2.82
C PRO A 60 8.57 -2.60 -2.14
N TYR A 61 7.57 -2.04 -2.82
CA TYR A 61 6.19 -2.00 -2.36
C TYR A 61 5.32 -3.04 -3.09
N LEU A 62 4.44 -3.71 -2.36
CA LEU A 62 3.30 -4.42 -2.96
C LEU A 62 2.19 -3.40 -3.23
N LEU A 63 1.73 -3.29 -4.47
CA LEU A 63 0.58 -2.45 -4.83
C LEU A 63 -0.72 -3.20 -4.53
N VAL A 64 -1.62 -2.55 -3.79
CA VAL A 64 -3.01 -2.98 -3.62
C VAL A 64 -3.86 -1.92 -4.31
N ASP A 65 -4.24 -2.19 -5.56
CA ASP A 65 -5.14 -1.35 -6.35
C ASP A 65 -6.49 -2.06 -6.54
N GLN A 66 -7.57 -1.29 -6.63
CA GLN A 66 -8.86 -1.81 -7.09
C GLN A 66 -8.77 -2.02 -8.60
N PRO A 67 -9.29 -3.12 -9.16
CA PRO A 67 -9.43 -3.23 -10.59
C PRO A 67 -10.32 -2.09 -11.09
N GLN A 68 -9.74 -1.18 -11.86
CA GLN A 68 -10.49 -0.14 -12.58
C GLN A 68 -11.43 -0.86 -13.56
N VAL A 69 -12.74 -0.78 -13.31
CA VAL A 69 -13.79 -1.13 -14.28
C VAL A 69 -13.96 0.04 -15.23
#